data_AF-A0A1S1U953-F1
#
_entry.id   AF-A0A1S1U953-F1
#
_cell.length_a   1.000
_cell.length_b   1.000
_cell.length_c   1.000
_cell.angle_alpha   90.00
_cell.angle_beta   90.00
_cell.angle_gamma   90.00
#
_symmetry.space_group_name_H-M   'P 1'
#
loop_
_entity.id
_entity.type
_entity.pdbx_description
1 polymer ?
#
loop_
_entity_poly.entity_id
_entity_poly.type
_entity_poly.pdbx_seq_one_letter_code
_entity_poly.pdbx_strand_id
1 'polypeptide(L)'
;MVDQVSAQFDADEALTVFEMNLLPYSHDHVNYLRLPSELGAQHYRARRDVHTEAFGTTRYQGSIAVLHIDGNHSYAAASTDLACWCGLVNAGGWIIVDDYLWPYGNGLQRAGNEFIAQYQSHISTAFVMGSALFIRLSHSLEEHNVTPQ
;
A
#
# COMPACT_ATOMS: atom_id res chain seq x y z
N MET A 1 -1.03 -12.06 19.06
CA MET A 1 -2.33 -12.17 19.78
C MET A 1 -3.41 -11.40 19.03
N VAL A 2 -3.13 -10.22 18.49
CA VAL A 2 -4.07 -9.46 17.63
C VAL A 2 -4.37 -10.20 16.33
N ASP A 3 -3.37 -10.64 15.56
CA ASP A 3 -3.58 -11.30 14.25
C ASP A 3 -4.36 -12.62 14.34
N GLN A 4 -4.16 -13.37 15.44
CA GLN A 4 -4.92 -14.60 15.71
C GLN A 4 -6.38 -14.34 16.07
N VAL A 5 -6.69 -13.15 16.57
CA VAL A 5 -8.05 -12.69 16.86
C VAL A 5 -8.66 -12.10 15.59
N SER A 6 -7.90 -11.35 14.78
CA SER A 6 -8.33 -10.87 13.44
C SER A 6 -8.71 -12.02 12.51
N ALA A 7 -8.00 -13.16 12.57
CA ALA A 7 -8.33 -14.37 11.83
C ALA A 7 -9.68 -15.02 12.22
N GLN A 8 -10.29 -14.59 13.33
CA GLN A 8 -11.61 -15.05 13.77
C GLN A 8 -12.74 -14.18 13.20
N PHE A 9 -12.43 -13.02 12.63
CA PHE A 9 -13.40 -12.16 11.97
C PHE A 9 -13.59 -12.58 10.52
N ASP A 10 -14.84 -12.48 10.06
CA ASP A 10 -15.19 -12.77 8.68
C ASP A 10 -14.72 -11.62 7.78
N ALA A 11 -13.79 -11.93 6.87
CA ALA A 11 -13.29 -10.95 5.90
C ALA A 11 -14.39 -10.44 4.95
N ASP A 12 -15.44 -11.23 4.72
CA ASP A 12 -16.59 -10.80 3.92
C ASP A 12 -17.47 -9.81 4.70
N GLU A 13 -17.59 -9.97 6.02
CA GLU A 13 -18.29 -9.00 6.88
C GLU A 13 -17.53 -7.67 6.93
N ALA A 14 -16.20 -7.72 7.13
CA ALA A 14 -15.35 -6.53 7.11
C ALA A 14 -15.45 -5.78 5.77
N LEU A 15 -15.46 -6.51 4.65
CA LEU A 15 -15.67 -5.94 3.33
C LEU A 15 -17.05 -5.28 3.21
N THR A 16 -18.11 -5.94 3.67
CA THR A 16 -19.47 -5.40 3.64
C THR A 16 -19.54 -4.07 4.39
N VAL A 17 -18.93 -3.99 5.57
CA VAL A 17 -18.87 -2.75 6.37
C VAL A 17 -18.09 -1.67 5.61
N PHE A 18 -16.94 -2.00 5.01
CA PHE A 18 -16.18 -1.07 4.19
C PHE A 18 -17.01 -0.51 3.02
N GLU A 19 -17.69 -1.37 2.28
CA GLU A 19 -18.55 -0.98 1.15
C GLU A 19 -19.68 -0.07 1.60
N MET A 20 -20.42 -0.45 2.64
CA MET A 20 -21.53 0.35 3.17
C MET A 20 -21.09 1.75 3.61
N ASN A 21 -19.91 1.87 4.23
CA ASN A 21 -19.43 3.16 4.73
C ASN A 21 -18.94 4.08 3.61
N LEU A 22 -18.39 3.55 2.51
CA LEU A 22 -17.83 4.35 1.43
C LEU A 22 -18.76 4.55 0.24
N LEU A 23 -19.80 3.73 0.08
CA LEU A 23 -20.74 3.81 -1.05
C LEU A 23 -21.30 5.23 -1.25
N PRO A 24 -21.74 5.97 -0.19
CA PRO A 24 -22.26 7.32 -0.35
C PRO A 24 -21.24 8.35 -0.84
N TYR A 25 -19.95 8.06 -0.72
CA TYR A 25 -18.85 8.97 -1.05
C TYR A 25 -18.07 8.55 -2.30
N SER A 26 -18.44 7.42 -2.90
CA SER A 26 -17.65 6.78 -3.94
C SER A 26 -17.52 7.64 -5.19
N HIS A 27 -18.63 8.14 -5.75
CA HIS A 27 -18.68 9.02 -6.94
C HIS A 27 -17.66 8.66 -8.04
N ASP A 28 -17.49 7.38 -8.36
CA ASP A 28 -16.50 6.86 -9.33
C ASP A 28 -15.02 7.21 -9.01
N HIS A 29 -14.72 7.55 -7.75
CA HIS A 29 -13.40 7.92 -7.24
C HIS A 29 -12.80 6.90 -6.27
N VAL A 30 -13.61 6.00 -5.72
CA VAL A 30 -13.18 4.94 -4.78
C VAL A 30 -13.43 3.58 -5.41
N ASN A 31 -12.49 2.66 -5.23
CA ASN A 31 -12.64 1.25 -5.61
C ASN A 31 -11.60 0.42 -4.86
N TYR A 32 -11.64 -0.91 -5.02
CA TYR A 32 -10.66 -1.80 -4.41
C TYR A 32 -10.33 -2.98 -5.33
N LEU A 33 -9.14 -3.56 -5.11
CA LEU A 33 -8.75 -4.83 -5.69
C LEU A 33 -8.62 -5.84 -4.54
N ARG A 34 -9.53 -6.82 -4.49
CA ARG A 34 -9.46 -7.91 -3.50
C ARG A 34 -8.50 -9.00 -3.99
N LEU A 35 -7.22 -8.66 -4.06
CA LEU A 35 -6.14 -9.50 -4.58
C LEU A 35 -4.91 -9.44 -3.67
N PRO A 36 -4.07 -10.49 -3.66
CA PRO A 36 -2.71 -10.39 -3.13
C PRO A 36 -1.95 -9.22 -3.78
N SER A 37 -1.05 -8.62 -3.02
CA SER A 37 -0.36 -7.38 -3.39
C SER A 37 0.31 -7.44 -4.76
N GLU A 38 0.97 -8.56 -5.07
CA GLU A 38 1.66 -8.77 -6.33
C GLU A 38 0.68 -8.77 -7.52
N LEU A 39 -0.44 -9.49 -7.38
CA LEU A 39 -1.47 -9.54 -8.42
C LEU A 39 -2.22 -8.22 -8.54
N GLY A 40 -2.49 -7.54 -7.42
CA GLY A 40 -3.10 -6.22 -7.41
C GLY A 40 -2.23 -5.18 -8.11
N ALA A 41 -0.92 -5.17 -7.83
CA ALA A 41 0.02 -4.25 -8.43
C ALA A 41 0.24 -4.53 -9.93
N GLN A 42 0.28 -5.80 -10.33
CA GLN A 42 0.28 -6.20 -11.75
C GLN A 42 -1.00 -5.74 -12.46
N HIS A 43 -2.17 -5.95 -11.84
CA HIS A 43 -3.43 -5.49 -12.39
C HIS A 43 -3.44 -3.98 -12.57
N TYR A 44 -3.08 -3.22 -11.53
CA TYR A 44 -3.10 -1.75 -11.56
C TYR A 44 -2.14 -1.15 -12.61
N ARG A 45 -1.00 -1.80 -12.84
CA ARG A 45 -0.06 -1.41 -13.91
C ARG A 45 -0.62 -1.69 -15.30
N ALA A 46 -1.17 -2.88 -15.51
CA ALA A 46 -1.67 -3.28 -16.82
C ALA A 46 -2.99 -2.60 -17.19
N ARG A 47 -3.85 -2.32 -16.19
CA ARG A 47 -5.20 -1.81 -16.35
C ARG A 47 -5.46 -0.69 -15.35
N ARG A 48 -5.86 0.47 -15.90
CA ARG A 48 -6.19 1.66 -15.11
C ARG A 48 -7.63 1.68 -14.63
N ASP A 49 -8.48 0.83 -15.19
CA ASP A 49 -9.87 0.68 -14.77
C ASP A 49 -9.97 -0.43 -13.72
N VAL A 50 -10.57 -0.11 -12.58
CA VAL A 50 -10.92 -1.07 -11.53
C VAL A 50 -12.43 -1.10 -11.44
N HIS A 51 -13.00 -2.30 -11.48
CA HIS A 51 -14.43 -2.52 -11.39
C HIS A 51 -14.76 -3.42 -10.21
N THR A 52 -15.74 -3.01 -9.41
CA THR A 52 -16.39 -3.84 -8.38
C THR A 52 -17.90 -3.68 -8.49
N GLU A 53 -18.64 -4.67 -8.01
CA GLU A 53 -20.11 -4.59 -7.99
C GLU A 53 -20.59 -3.41 -7.12
N ALA A 54 -19.92 -3.17 -5.98
CA ALA A 54 -20.29 -2.11 -5.05
C ALA A 54 -20.03 -0.69 -5.59
N PHE A 55 -18.88 -0.45 -6.23
CA PHE A 55 -18.46 0.91 -6.60
C PHE A 55 -18.51 1.19 -8.11
N GLY A 56 -18.95 0.25 -8.93
CA GLY A 56 -18.87 0.38 -10.38
C GLY A 56 -17.42 0.47 -10.85
N THR A 57 -17.15 1.32 -11.85
CA THR A 57 -15.83 1.43 -12.47
C THR A 57 -15.14 2.75 -12.13
N THR A 58 -13.96 2.65 -11.54
CA THR A 58 -13.08 3.78 -11.27
C THR A 58 -11.86 3.72 -12.18
N ARG A 59 -11.58 4.82 -12.91
CA ARG A 59 -10.41 4.95 -13.77
C ARG A 59 -9.32 5.76 -13.10
N TYR A 60 -8.19 5.11 -12.79
CA TYR A 60 -7.04 5.72 -12.14
C TYR A 60 -6.04 6.31 -13.15
N GLN A 61 -5.25 7.29 -12.70
CA GLN A 61 -4.17 7.86 -13.52
C GLN A 61 -2.96 6.92 -13.64
N GLY A 62 -2.85 5.96 -12.72
CA GLY A 62 -1.74 5.01 -12.73
C GLY A 62 -0.51 5.45 -11.95
N SER A 63 -0.63 6.56 -11.23
CA SER A 63 0.41 7.12 -10.39
C SER A 63 -0.17 7.45 -9.02
N ILE A 64 0.61 7.25 -7.97
CA ILE A 64 0.16 7.32 -6.59
C ILE A 64 0.73 8.56 -5.93
N ALA A 65 -0.14 9.39 -5.35
CA ALA A 65 0.26 10.56 -4.57
C ALA A 65 0.53 10.20 -3.10
N VAL A 66 -0.26 9.27 -2.55
CA VAL A 66 -0.13 8.75 -1.18
C VAL A 66 -0.34 7.25 -1.23
N LEU A 67 0.64 6.50 -0.74
CA LEU A 67 0.61 5.05 -0.58
C LEU A 67 0.62 4.72 0.91
N HIS A 68 -0.36 3.95 1.38
CA HIS A 68 -0.41 3.43 2.74
C HIS A 68 -0.20 1.92 2.72
N ILE A 69 0.73 1.41 3.52
CA ILE A 69 1.09 -0.01 3.61
C ILE A 69 0.87 -0.47 5.04
N ASP A 70 -0.01 -1.46 5.20
CA ASP A 70 -0.30 -2.14 6.48
C ASP A 70 0.58 -3.40 6.67
N GLY A 71 0.96 -4.08 5.58
CA GLY A 71 1.89 -5.20 5.62
C GLY A 71 1.47 -6.38 6.49
N ASN A 72 0.21 -6.45 6.95
CA ASN A 72 -0.33 -7.48 7.82
C ASN A 72 0.61 -7.83 8.99
N HIS A 73 1.22 -6.79 9.57
CA HIS A 73 2.21 -6.83 10.65
C HIS A 73 3.45 -7.73 10.43
N SER A 74 3.71 -8.17 9.19
CA SER A 74 4.78 -9.11 8.87
C SER A 74 5.84 -8.48 7.97
N TYR A 75 7.10 -8.85 8.21
CA TYR A 75 8.21 -8.40 7.36
C TYR A 75 8.02 -8.81 5.89
N ALA A 76 7.59 -10.05 5.64
CA ALA A 76 7.45 -10.59 4.28
C ALA A 76 6.36 -9.85 3.48
N ALA A 77 5.18 -9.64 4.06
CA ALA A 77 4.12 -8.90 3.37
C ALA A 77 4.48 -7.42 3.21
N ALA A 78 5.01 -6.75 4.23
CA ALA A 78 5.45 -5.36 4.13
C ALA A 78 6.53 -5.16 3.05
N SER A 79 7.53 -6.05 2.99
CA SER A 79 8.57 -6.00 1.95
C SER A 79 8.00 -6.22 0.56
N THR A 80 7.03 -7.13 0.43
CA THR A 80 6.33 -7.40 -0.83
C THR A 80 5.51 -6.18 -1.28
N ASP A 81 4.77 -5.55 -0.36
CA ASP A 81 4.01 -4.34 -0.63
C ASP A 81 4.91 -3.19 -1.09
N LEU A 82 6.01 -2.94 -0.36
CA LEU A 82 6.98 -1.91 -0.71
C LEU A 82 7.56 -2.15 -2.12
N ALA A 83 7.96 -3.38 -2.43
CA ALA A 83 8.49 -3.73 -3.74
C ALA A 83 7.43 -3.59 -4.86
N CYS A 84 6.18 -3.95 -4.58
CA CYS A 84 5.11 -3.95 -5.56
C CYS A 84 4.60 -2.54 -5.88
N TRP A 85 4.51 -1.65 -4.89
CA TRP A 85 3.75 -0.40 -5.03
C TRP A 85 4.59 0.87 -4.99
N CYS A 86 5.75 0.90 -4.33
CA CYS A 86 6.49 2.15 -4.14
C CYS A 86 7.00 2.78 -5.44
N GLY A 87 7.30 1.97 -6.47
CA GLY A 87 7.68 2.47 -7.81
C GLY A 87 6.58 3.25 -8.53
N LEU A 88 5.32 3.15 -8.07
CA LEU A 88 4.19 3.89 -8.62
C LEU A 88 3.99 5.25 -7.93
N VAL A 89 4.73 5.55 -6.86
CA VAL A 89 4.60 6.80 -6.12
C VAL A 89 5.39 7.91 -6.83
N ASN A 90 4.70 9.03 -7.09
CA ASN A 90 5.30 10.17 -7.79
C ASN A 90 6.33 10.89 -6.93
N ALA A 91 7.25 11.61 -7.59
CA ALA A 91 8.07 12.63 -6.95
C ALA A 91 7.19 13.60 -6.13
N GLY A 92 7.60 13.87 -4.89
CA GLY A 92 6.84 14.68 -3.93
C GLY A 92 5.71 13.94 -3.21
N GLY A 93 5.39 12.70 -3.63
CA GLY A 93 4.40 11.83 -3.01
C GLY A 93 4.87 11.17 -1.72
N TRP A 94 3.94 10.53 -1.02
CA TRP A 94 4.14 9.95 0.30
C TRP A 94 3.98 8.43 0.30
N ILE A 95 4.86 7.77 1.03
CA ILE A 95 4.74 6.37 1.44
C ILE A 95 4.58 6.38 2.96
N ILE A 96 3.54 5.73 3.44
CA ILE A 96 3.21 5.58 4.86
C ILE A 96 3.25 4.09 5.16
N VAL A 97 4.15 3.69 6.03
CA VAL A 97 4.26 2.32 6.53
C VAL A 97 3.63 2.30 7.91
N ASP A 98 2.44 1.71 8.04
CA ASP A 98 1.73 1.60 9.32
C ASP A 98 2.52 0.72 10.29
N ASP A 99 2.18 0.73 11.58
CA ASP A 99 2.74 -0.18 12.58
C ASP A 99 4.28 -0.31 12.58
N TYR A 100 4.96 0.75 12.15
CA TYR A 100 6.40 0.87 12.19
C TYR A 100 6.94 0.75 13.62
N LEU A 101 6.18 1.20 14.62
CA LEU A 101 6.42 0.98 16.04
C LEU A 101 5.37 0.04 16.65
N TRP A 102 5.31 -1.20 16.18
CA TRP A 102 4.40 -2.22 16.71
C TRP A 102 4.98 -2.91 17.96
N PRO A 103 4.24 -3.02 19.07
CA PRO A 103 4.76 -3.64 20.30
C PRO A 103 4.92 -5.17 20.22
N TYR A 104 4.30 -5.81 19.22
CA TYR A 104 4.27 -7.28 19.10
C TYR A 104 5.24 -7.85 18.06
N GLY A 105 6.02 -7.01 17.40
CA GLY A 105 6.98 -7.42 16.38
C GLY A 105 7.63 -6.22 15.70
N ASN A 106 8.69 -6.49 14.92
CA ASN A 106 9.45 -5.44 14.23
C ASN A 106 9.47 -5.63 12.71
N GLY A 107 8.49 -6.36 12.16
CA GLY A 107 8.46 -6.71 10.74
C GLY A 107 8.43 -5.48 9.82
N LEU A 108 7.49 -4.55 10.09
CA LEU A 108 7.37 -3.30 9.35
C LEU A 108 8.50 -2.34 9.64
N GLN A 109 8.97 -2.31 10.89
CA GLN A 109 10.16 -1.52 11.25
C GLN A 109 11.37 -1.92 10.40
N ARG A 110 11.62 -3.23 10.29
CA ARG A 110 12.74 -3.75 9.52
C ARG A 110 12.59 -3.47 8.03
N ALA A 111 11.42 -3.74 7.45
CA ALA A 111 11.16 -3.47 6.03
C ALA A 111 11.30 -1.96 5.71
N GLY A 112 10.77 -1.07 6.55
CA GLY A 112 10.90 0.37 6.39
C GLY A 112 12.33 0.88 6.55
N ASN A 113 13.10 0.35 7.50
CA ASN A 113 14.53 0.68 7.66
C ASN A 113 15.35 0.28 6.43
N GLU A 114 15.15 -0.94 5.92
CA GLU A 114 15.82 -1.44 4.72
C GLU A 114 15.45 -0.59 3.50
N PHE A 115 14.17 -0.21 3.36
CA PHE A 115 13.72 0.69 2.30
C PHE A 115 14.39 2.08 2.37
N ILE A 116 14.45 2.70 3.56
CA ILE A 116 15.14 4.00 3.73
C ILE A 116 16.61 3.87 3.35
N ALA A 117 17.28 2.81 3.81
CA ALA A 117 18.69 2.59 3.51
C ALA A 117 18.94 2.41 2.00
N GLN A 118 18.06 1.67 1.31
CA GLN A 118 18.16 1.43 -0.11
C GLN A 118 17.90 2.70 -0.95
N TYR A 119 16.92 3.51 -0.57
CA TYR A 119 16.45 4.65 -1.37
C TYR A 119 16.77 6.02 -0.75
N GLN A 120 17.79 6.11 0.11
CA GLN A 120 18.12 7.32 0.85
C GLN A 120 18.27 8.56 -0.06
N SER A 121 18.85 8.41 -1.27
CA SER A 121 19.03 9.50 -2.24
C SER A 121 17.72 9.99 -2.88
N HIS A 122 16.65 9.20 -2.81
CA HIS A 122 15.33 9.54 -3.36
C HIS A 122 14.36 10.07 -2.29
N ILE A 123 14.79 10.18 -1.04
CA ILE A 123 13.94 10.58 0.08
C ILE A 123 14.21 12.05 0.41
N SER A 124 13.17 12.88 0.33
CA SER A 124 13.22 14.27 0.77
C SER A 124 13.14 14.41 2.28
N THR A 125 12.30 13.59 2.92
CA THR A 125 12.16 13.54 4.38
C THR A 125 11.57 12.20 4.80
N ALA A 126 11.96 11.72 5.96
CA ALA A 126 11.33 10.59 6.61
C ALA A 126 11.23 10.86 8.12
N PHE A 127 10.09 10.55 8.72
CA PHE A 127 9.87 10.70 10.16
C PHE A 127 8.81 9.72 10.65
N VAL A 128 8.82 9.47 11.96
CA VAL A 128 7.82 8.64 12.62
C VAL A 128 6.83 9.54 13.37
N MET A 129 5.53 9.29 13.19
CA MET A 129 4.46 9.96 13.94
C MET A 129 3.40 8.93 14.35
N GLY A 130 3.07 8.89 15.64
CA GLY A 130 2.28 7.79 16.18
C GLY A 130 3.04 6.47 16.08
N SER A 131 2.41 5.44 15.52
CA SER A 131 3.04 4.15 15.22
C SER A 131 3.59 4.04 13.80
N ALA A 132 3.32 4.99 12.90
CA ALA A 132 3.63 4.88 11.47
C ALA A 132 4.90 5.64 11.04
N LEU A 133 5.59 5.11 10.04
CA LEU A 133 6.70 5.78 9.34
C LEU A 133 6.17 6.49 8.09
N PHE A 134 6.46 7.78 8.00
CA PHE A 134 6.15 8.63 6.86
C PHE A 134 7.41 8.90 6.06
N ILE A 135 7.36 8.70 4.74
CA ILE A 135 8.46 8.93 3.81
C ILE A 135 7.93 9.78 2.66
N ARG A 136 8.57 10.92 2.39
CA ARG A 136 8.31 11.72 1.19
C ARG A 136 9.42 11.56 0.18
N LEU A 137 9.05 11.24 -1.06
CA LEU A 137 10.01 11.12 -2.15
C LEU A 137 10.41 12.50 -2.71
N SER A 138 11.69 12.73 -2.96
CA SER A 138 12.19 13.85 -3.77
C SER A 138 12.08 13.56 -5.27
N HIS A 139 12.23 12.29 -5.65
CA HIS A 139 12.17 11.79 -7.03
C HIS A 139 11.39 10.47 -7.04
N SER A 140 10.69 10.18 -8.14
CA SER A 140 10.09 8.85 -8.31
C SER A 140 11.17 7.77 -8.24
N LEU A 141 10.83 6.62 -7.67
CA LEU A 141 11.69 5.44 -7.71
C LEU A 141 11.55 4.87 -9.11
N GLU A 142 12.61 4.93 -9.92
CA GLU A 142 12.53 4.45 -11.30
C GLU A 142 12.05 2.99 -11.31
N GLU A 143 11.13 2.66 -12.22
CA GLU A 143 10.86 1.27 -12.53
C GLU A 143 12.13 0.72 -13.19
N HIS A 144 12.87 -0.13 -12.49
CA HIS A 144 13.75 -1.06 -13.18
C HIS A 144 12.86 -1.91 -14.09
N ASN A 145 12.74 -1.49 -15.34
CA ASN A 145 12.23 -2.30 -16.43
C ASN A 145 13.11 -3.54 -16.49
N VAL A 146 12.71 -4.61 -15.80
CA VAL A 146 13.20 -5.95 -16.07
C VAL A 146 12.71 -6.25 -17.48
N THR A 147 13.57 -5.96 -18.44
CA THR A 147 13.38 -6.37 -19.82
C THR A 147 13.38 -7.90 -19.80
N PRO A 148 12.33 -8.59 -20.25
CA PRO A 148 12.38 -10.04 -20.35
C PRO A 148 13.47 -10.39 -21.37
N GLN A 149 14.44 -11.20 -20.94
CA GLN A 149 15.33 -11.93 -21.85
C GLN A 149 14.56 -13.07 -22.51
#